data_AF-A0A838HEW6-F1
#
_entry.id   AF-A0A838HEW6-F1
#
_cell.length_a   1.000
_cell.length_b   1.000
_cell.length_c   1.000
_cell.angle_alpha   90.00
_cell.angle_beta   90.00
_cell.angle_gamma   90.00
#
_symmetry.space_group_name_H-M   'P 1'
#
loop_
_entity.id
_entity.type
_entity.pdbx_description
1 polymer ?
#
loop_
_entity_poly.entity_id
_entity_poly.type
_entity_poly.pdbx_seq_one_letter_code
_entity_poly.pdbx_strand_id
1 'polypeptide(L)'
;MQRFAQHWQDEADAAYLYRILADREPDPARRDIYRRLAAVEDRHVEVWGRVLAEREQGPRSFRPSTRARLLAFLGRTFGSGFLLPMLLVEEGREVKGYLDLHRTTRPGGAGHAEALTLARESAEHATTLAGISGRGG
;
A
#
# COMPACT_ATOMS: atom_id res chain seq x y z
N MET A 1 -17.73 3.26 -9.17
CA MET A 1 -16.76 3.31 -10.30
C MET A 1 -15.40 3.90 -9.89
N GLN A 2 -15.30 4.81 -8.91
CA GLN A 2 -14.03 5.44 -8.50
C GLN A 2 -13.10 4.58 -7.61
N ARG A 3 -13.53 3.39 -7.17
CA ARG A 3 -12.80 2.59 -6.17
C ARG A 3 -11.48 2.01 -6.67
N PHE A 4 -11.46 1.41 -7.86
CA PHE A 4 -10.23 0.76 -8.38
C PHE A 4 -9.10 1.74 -8.69
N ALA A 5 -9.41 2.92 -9.25
CA ALA A 5 -8.42 3.95 -9.49
C ALA A 5 -7.86 4.56 -8.20
N GLN A 6 -8.70 4.62 -7.15
CA GLN A 6 -8.27 5.03 -5.82
C GLN A 6 -7.34 3.98 -5.21
N HIS A 7 -7.73 2.69 -5.22
CA HIS A 7 -6.86 1.61 -4.76
C HIS A 7 -5.52 1.59 -5.52
N TRP A 8 -5.54 1.73 -6.84
CA TRP A 8 -4.31 1.83 -7.63
C TRP A 8 -3.40 2.97 -7.17
N GLN A 9 -3.97 4.13 -6.83
CA GLN A 9 -3.20 5.28 -6.33
C GLN A 9 -2.69 5.04 -4.90
N ASP A 10 -3.51 4.47 -4.04
CA ASP A 10 -3.17 4.17 -2.64
C ASP A 10 -1.97 3.20 -2.59
N GLU A 11 -2.00 2.13 -3.40
CA GLU A 11 -0.91 1.16 -3.54
C GLU A 11 0.39 1.82 -4.04
N ALA A 12 0.29 2.67 -5.06
CA ALA A 12 1.45 3.34 -5.62
C ALA A 12 2.04 4.39 -4.65
N ASP A 13 1.20 5.02 -3.83
CA ASP A 13 1.62 5.89 -2.75
C ASP A 13 2.30 5.09 -1.62
N ALA A 14 1.76 3.92 -1.24
CA ALA A 14 2.35 3.01 -0.24
C ALA A 14 3.75 2.55 -0.67
N ALA A 15 3.90 2.08 -1.92
CA ALA A 15 5.19 1.72 -2.51
C ALA A 15 6.23 2.85 -2.38
N TYR A 16 5.82 4.08 -2.69
CA TYR A 16 6.68 5.26 -2.57
C TYR A 16 7.07 5.56 -1.13
N LEU A 17 6.14 5.48 -0.18
CA LEU A 17 6.42 5.71 1.25
C LEU A 17 7.36 4.65 1.83
N TYR A 18 7.16 3.37 1.48
CA TYR A 18 8.06 2.30 1.90
C TYR A 18 9.48 2.46 1.38
N ARG A 19 9.66 2.91 0.14
CA ARG A 19 11.01 3.24 -0.39
C ARG A 19 11.67 4.36 0.41
N ILE A 20 10.94 5.40 0.78
CA ILE A 20 11.47 6.50 1.61
C ILE A 20 11.91 6.00 2.98
N LEU A 21 11.13 5.10 3.59
CA LEU A 21 11.48 4.47 4.86
C LEU A 21 12.75 3.62 4.71
N ALA A 22 12.82 2.78 3.68
CA ALA A 22 14.00 1.96 3.39
C ALA A 22 15.26 2.83 3.22
N ASP A 23 15.18 3.93 2.48
CA ASP A 23 16.32 4.82 2.23
C ASP A 23 16.86 5.50 3.50
N ARG A 24 16.00 5.66 4.52
CA ARG A 24 16.35 6.32 5.79
C ARG A 24 16.62 5.38 6.93
N GLU A 25 16.23 4.11 6.82
CA GLU A 25 16.35 3.15 7.90
C GLU A 25 17.81 2.72 8.08
N PRO A 26 18.44 2.99 9.23
CA PRO A 26 19.83 2.59 9.50
C PRO A 26 20.00 1.08 9.70
N ASP A 27 19.00 0.40 10.26
CA ASP A 27 19.05 -1.05 10.47
C ASP A 27 18.87 -1.79 9.13
N PRO A 28 19.88 -2.54 8.66
CA PRO A 28 19.81 -3.24 7.38
C PRO A 28 18.68 -4.28 7.32
N ALA A 29 18.30 -4.89 8.44
CA ALA A 29 17.20 -5.86 8.48
C ALA A 29 15.84 -5.17 8.29
N ARG A 30 15.62 -4.04 8.97
CA ARG A 30 14.38 -3.24 8.82
C ARG A 30 14.30 -2.59 7.43
N ARG A 31 15.42 -2.11 6.91
CA ARG A 31 15.53 -1.60 5.54
C ARG A 31 15.09 -2.64 4.52
N ASP A 32 15.56 -3.88 4.66
CA ASP A 32 15.18 -4.96 3.74
C ASP A 32 13.69 -5.26 3.81
N ILE A 33 13.09 -5.23 5.01
CA ILE A 33 11.63 -5.38 5.17
C ILE A 33 10.87 -4.28 4.42
N TYR A 34 11.24 -3.00 4.58
CA TYR A 34 10.59 -1.91 3.85
C TYR A 34 10.74 -2.04 2.32
N ARG A 35 11.88 -2.52 1.82
CA ARG A 35 12.06 -2.78 0.38
C ARG A 35 11.15 -3.90 -0.13
N ARG A 36 10.99 -4.96 0.66
CA ARG A 36 10.09 -6.07 0.32
C ARG A 36 8.64 -5.61 0.30
N LEU A 37 8.21 -4.82 1.28
CA LEU A 37 6.87 -4.22 1.30
C LEU A 37 6.64 -3.35 0.05
N ALA A 38 7.57 -2.45 -0.28
CA ALA A 38 7.46 -1.64 -1.50
C ALA A 38 7.31 -2.49 -2.78
N ALA A 39 8.03 -3.61 -2.87
CA ALA A 39 7.96 -4.52 -4.01
C ALA A 39 6.65 -5.31 -4.08
N VAL A 40 5.97 -5.54 -2.95
CA VAL A 40 4.62 -6.11 -2.90
C VAL A 40 3.62 -5.09 -3.42
N GLU A 41 3.68 -3.85 -2.93
CA GLU A 41 2.76 -2.78 -3.39
C GLU A 41 2.92 -2.50 -4.89
N ASP A 42 4.14 -2.55 -5.44
CA ASP A 42 4.35 -2.44 -6.90
C ASP A 42 3.56 -3.53 -7.67
N ARG A 43 3.44 -4.74 -7.13
CA ARG A 43 2.63 -5.80 -7.75
C ARG A 43 1.14 -5.50 -7.62
N HIS A 44 0.69 -4.94 -6.50
CA HIS A 44 -0.71 -4.51 -6.35
C HIS A 44 -1.07 -3.42 -7.36
N VAL A 45 -0.18 -2.46 -7.60
CA VAL A 45 -0.31 -1.44 -8.66
C VAL A 45 -0.49 -2.10 -10.03
N GLU A 46 0.29 -3.12 -10.34
CA GLU A 46 0.14 -3.88 -11.60
C GLU A 46 -1.19 -4.61 -11.68
N VAL A 47 -1.61 -5.28 -10.59
CA VAL A 47 -2.89 -5.99 -10.50
C VAL A 47 -4.05 -5.03 -10.76
N TRP A 48 -4.10 -3.90 -10.07
CA TRP A 48 -5.15 -2.90 -10.30
C TRP A 48 -5.05 -2.25 -11.67
N GLY A 49 -3.84 -2.06 -12.20
CA GLY A 49 -3.63 -1.57 -13.56
C GLY A 49 -4.26 -2.50 -14.61
N ARG A 50 -4.14 -3.82 -14.43
CA ARG A 50 -4.79 -4.82 -15.29
C ARG A 50 -6.31 -4.79 -15.14
N VAL A 51 -6.82 -4.77 -13.91
CA VAL A 51 -8.27 -4.67 -13.65
C VAL A 51 -8.88 -3.40 -14.24
N LEU A 52 -8.17 -2.26 -14.21
CA LEU A 52 -8.59 -1.01 -14.84
C LEU A 52 -8.59 -1.09 -16.37
N ALA A 53 -7.55 -1.71 -16.95
CA ALA A 53 -7.44 -1.90 -18.40
C ALA A 53 -8.55 -2.81 -18.96
N GLU A 54 -8.88 -3.90 -18.27
CA GLU A 54 -9.98 -4.83 -18.62
C GLU A 54 -11.36 -4.16 -18.60
N ARG A 55 -11.47 -3.02 -17.91
CA ARG A 55 -12.71 -2.24 -17.78
C ARG A 55 -12.73 -1.01 -18.70
N GLU A 56 -11.87 -0.99 -19.73
CA GLU A 56 -11.67 0.11 -20.70
C GLU A 56 -11.33 1.47 -20.05
N GLN A 57 -10.76 1.44 -18.84
CA GLN A 57 -10.42 2.61 -18.02
C GLN A 57 -8.91 2.72 -17.80
N GLY A 58 -8.14 2.58 -18.89
CA GLY A 58 -6.68 2.43 -18.86
C GLY A 58 -5.96 3.29 -17.80
N PRO A 59 -4.96 2.74 -17.09
CA PRO A 59 -4.35 3.38 -15.94
C PRO A 59 -3.75 4.75 -16.33
N ARG A 60 -4.02 5.78 -15.53
CA ARG A 60 -3.36 7.08 -15.67
C ARG A 60 -1.89 6.95 -15.24
N SER A 61 -0.99 7.75 -15.84
CA SER A 61 0.43 7.76 -15.45
C SER A 61 0.59 8.07 -13.96
N PHE A 62 1.40 7.28 -13.24
CA PHE A 62 1.58 7.45 -11.80
C PHE A 62 2.13 8.83 -11.46
N ARG A 63 1.44 9.48 -10.51
CA ARG A 63 1.90 10.69 -9.85
C ARG A 63 1.65 10.51 -8.36
N PRO A 64 2.68 10.61 -7.49
CA PRO A 64 2.48 10.56 -6.06
C PRO A 64 1.46 11.61 -5.63
N SER A 65 0.46 11.21 -4.84
CA SER A 65 -0.58 12.12 -4.39
C SER A 65 0.01 13.26 -3.55
N THR A 66 -0.73 14.36 -3.42
CA THR A 66 -0.34 15.47 -2.54
C THR A 66 -0.14 15.00 -1.09
N ARG A 67 -0.93 14.01 -0.65
CA ARG A 67 -0.78 13.36 0.65
C ARG A 67 0.52 12.58 0.73
N ALA A 68 0.83 11.72 -0.24
CA ALA A 68 2.08 10.96 -0.26
C ALA A 68 3.31 11.88 -0.30
N ARG A 69 3.23 13.01 -1.01
CA ARG A 69 4.29 14.03 -1.02
C ARG A 69 4.49 14.70 0.34
N LEU A 70 3.39 15.03 1.03
CA LEU A 70 3.45 15.60 2.38
C LEU A 70 4.01 14.61 3.39
N LEU A 71 3.58 13.35 3.34
CA LEU A 71 4.07 12.29 4.22
C LEU A 71 5.53 11.95 3.95
N ALA A 72 5.91 11.90 2.68
CA ALA A 72 7.31 11.81 2.30
C ALA A 72 8.11 12.92 2.97
N PHE A 73 7.70 14.18 2.81
CA PHE A 73 8.36 15.33 3.45
C PHE A 73 8.48 15.12 4.96
N LEU A 74 7.39 14.82 5.66
CA LEU A 74 7.39 14.62 7.11
C LEU A 74 8.27 13.44 7.56
N GLY A 75 8.25 12.32 6.84
CA GLY A 75 9.14 11.20 7.08
C GLY A 75 10.61 11.53 6.83
N ARG A 76 10.90 12.47 5.91
CA ARG A 76 12.26 12.97 5.70
C ARG A 76 12.77 13.77 6.89
N THR A 77 11.89 14.55 7.52
CA THR A 77 12.24 15.51 8.58
C THR A 77 12.16 14.93 9.99
N PHE A 78 11.23 14.00 10.25
CA PHE A 78 10.94 13.48 11.59
C PHE A 78 11.34 12.00 11.79
N GLY A 79 11.78 11.31 10.74
CA GLY A 79 12.22 9.91 10.80
C GLY A 79 11.09 8.87 10.73
N SER A 80 11.46 7.58 10.73
CA SER A 80 10.55 6.45 10.51
C SER A 80 9.48 6.29 11.59
N GLY A 81 9.76 6.74 12.82
CA GLY A 81 8.83 6.68 13.96
C GLY A 81 7.54 7.48 13.76
N PHE A 82 7.54 8.51 12.90
CA PHE A 82 6.34 9.28 12.58
C PHE A 82 5.45 8.60 11.53
N LEU A 83 6.06 7.92 10.56
CA LEU A 83 5.34 7.28 9.46
C LEU A 83 4.77 5.91 9.82
N LEU A 84 5.43 5.17 10.70
CA LEU A 84 5.03 3.81 11.08
C LEU A 84 3.59 3.72 11.63
N PRO A 85 3.16 4.54 12.61
CA PRO A 85 1.78 4.50 13.11
C PRO A 85 0.76 4.87 12.03
N MET A 86 1.15 5.76 11.12
CA MET A 86 0.26 6.20 10.04
C MET A 86 0.07 5.12 8.98
N LEU A 87 1.14 4.40 8.62
CA LEU A 87 1.06 3.25 7.72
C LEU A 87 0.24 2.13 8.34
N LEU A 88 0.41 1.83 9.63
CA LEU A 88 -0.43 0.86 10.34
C LEU A 88 -1.93 1.19 10.26
N VAL A 89 -2.29 2.47 10.36
CA VAL A 89 -3.68 2.91 10.19
C VAL A 89 -4.15 2.76 8.74
N GLU A 90 -3.27 3.01 7.76
CA GLU A 90 -3.58 2.85 6.34
C GLU A 90 -3.82 1.39 5.97
N GLU A 91 -2.91 0.49 6.34
CA GLU A 91 -3.05 -0.96 6.11
C GLU A 91 -4.38 -1.49 6.68
N GLY A 92 -4.74 -1.05 7.89
CA GLY A 92 -6.03 -1.41 8.50
C GLY A 92 -7.26 -0.86 7.76
N ARG A 93 -7.12 0.27 7.05
CA ARG A 93 -8.16 0.81 6.16
C ARG A 93 -8.23 0.04 4.85
N GLU A 94 -7.08 -0.33 4.28
CA GLU A 94 -6.99 -1.11 3.05
C GLU A 94 -7.62 -2.50 3.21
N VAL A 95 -7.33 -3.22 4.30
CA VAL A 95 -7.99 -4.51 4.62
C VAL A 95 -9.51 -4.36 4.56
N LYS A 96 -10.06 -3.32 5.20
CA LYS A 96 -11.51 -3.06 5.18
C LYS A 96 -12.02 -2.69 3.80
N GLY A 97 -11.29 -1.83 3.08
CA GLY A 97 -11.62 -1.40 1.73
C GLY A 97 -11.68 -2.57 0.76
N TYR A 98 -10.69 -3.46 0.80
CA TYR A 98 -10.60 -4.64 -0.03
C TYR A 98 -11.65 -5.70 0.30
N LEU A 99 -11.96 -5.93 1.58
CA LEU A 99 -13.07 -6.81 1.96
C LEU A 99 -14.43 -6.27 1.48
N ASP A 100 -14.65 -4.96 1.56
CA ASP A 100 -15.86 -4.32 1.01
C ASP A 100 -15.91 -4.44 -0.52
N LEU A 101 -14.77 -4.24 -1.19
CA LEU A 101 -14.65 -4.38 -2.64
C LEU A 101 -14.95 -5.81 -3.09
N HIS A 102 -14.41 -6.83 -2.41
CA HIS A 102 -14.70 -8.23 -2.68
C HIS A 102 -16.21 -8.53 -2.53
N ARG A 103 -16.85 -8.03 -1.46
CA ARG A 103 -18.29 -8.23 -1.20
C ARG A 103 -19.20 -7.56 -2.23
N THR A 104 -18.79 -6.41 -2.75
CA THR A 104 -19.59 -5.60 -3.68
C THR A 104 -19.29 -5.92 -5.14
N THR A 105 -18.17 -6.59 -5.44
CA THR A 105 -17.84 -7.05 -6.79
C THR A 105 -18.51 -8.40 -7.07
N ARG A 106 -19.14 -8.52 -8.25
CA ARG A 106 -19.78 -9.75 -8.70
C ARG A 106 -18.78 -10.93 -8.62
N PRO A 107 -19.19 -12.10 -8.08
CA PRO A 107 -18.34 -13.29 -8.10
C PRO A 107 -17.87 -13.64 -9.52
N GLY A 108 -16.56 -13.85 -9.66
CA GLY A 108 -15.91 -14.11 -10.95
C GLY A 108 -15.72 -12.88 -11.86
N GLY A 109 -16.08 -11.67 -11.40
CA GLY A 109 -15.76 -10.44 -12.09
C GLY A 109 -14.35 -9.95 -11.78
N ALA A 110 -13.72 -9.23 -12.73
CA ALA A 110 -12.40 -8.64 -12.56
C ALA A 110 -12.31 -7.78 -11.28
N GLY A 111 -11.35 -8.07 -10.41
CA GLY A 111 -11.17 -7.41 -9.13
C GLY A 111 -11.85 -8.11 -7.94
N HIS A 112 -12.64 -9.17 -8.16
CA HIS A 112 -13.24 -9.93 -7.05
C HIS A 112 -12.17 -10.75 -6.32
N ALA A 113 -11.50 -11.68 -7.00
CA ALA A 113 -10.50 -12.53 -6.38
C ALA A 113 -9.28 -11.73 -5.90
N GLU A 114 -8.88 -10.74 -6.70
CA GLU A 114 -7.76 -9.83 -6.43
C GLU A 114 -7.99 -9.08 -5.13
N ALA A 115 -9.19 -8.52 -4.91
CA ALA A 115 -9.50 -7.83 -3.66
C ALA A 115 -9.37 -8.74 -2.43
N LEU A 116 -9.70 -10.02 -2.52
CA LEU A 116 -9.53 -10.93 -1.38
C LEU A 116 -8.06 -11.23 -1.09
N THR A 117 -7.24 -11.39 -2.13
CA THR A 117 -5.79 -11.57 -1.99
C THR A 117 -5.15 -10.35 -1.35
N LEU A 118 -5.41 -9.15 -1.88
CA LEU A 118 -4.86 -7.90 -1.36
C LEU A 118 -5.31 -7.62 0.07
N ALA A 119 -6.55 -7.95 0.44
CA ALA A 119 -7.00 -7.85 1.83
C ALA A 119 -6.17 -8.70 2.80
N ARG A 120 -5.64 -9.85 2.36
CA ARG A 120 -4.77 -10.70 3.17
C ARG A 120 -3.36 -10.12 3.23
N GLU A 121 -2.82 -9.66 2.10
CA GLU A 121 -1.49 -9.05 2.02
C GLU A 121 -1.39 -7.77 2.87
N SER A 122 -2.38 -6.87 2.82
CA SER A 122 -2.42 -5.69 3.72
C SER A 122 -2.50 -6.07 5.22
N ALA A 123 -3.15 -7.19 5.57
CA ALA A 123 -3.17 -7.67 6.95
C ALA A 123 -1.79 -8.21 7.40
N GLU A 124 -1.06 -8.85 6.49
CA GLU A 124 0.33 -9.28 6.70
C GLU A 124 1.29 -8.08 6.82
N HIS A 125 1.07 -7.02 6.05
CA HIS A 125 1.80 -5.75 6.17
C HIS A 125 1.60 -5.14 7.56
N ALA A 126 0.35 -5.01 8.01
CA ALA A 126 0.05 -4.49 9.35
C ALA A 126 0.76 -5.30 10.45
N THR A 127 0.76 -6.63 10.33
CA THR A 127 1.45 -7.53 11.27
C THR A 127 2.97 -7.32 11.25
N THR A 128 3.54 -7.17 10.05
CA THR A 128 4.96 -6.91 9.84
C THR A 128 5.39 -5.58 10.45
N LEU A 129 4.64 -4.51 10.18
CA LEU A 129 4.89 -3.17 10.72
C LEU A 129 4.78 -3.13 12.25
N ALA A 130 3.79 -3.80 12.82
CA ALA A 130 3.66 -3.92 14.27
C ALA A 130 4.87 -4.63 14.89
N GLY A 131 5.40 -5.67 14.21
CA GLY A 131 6.61 -6.37 14.62
C GLY A 131 7.87 -5.50 14.58
N ILE A 132 7.98 -4.57 13.62
CA ILE A 132 9.08 -3.58 13.57
C ILE A 132 8.94 -2.57 14.72
N SER A 133 7.72 -2.08 14.97
CA SER A 133 7.44 -1.12 16.04
C SER A 133 7.66 -1.69 17.44
N GLY A 134 7.32 -2.96 17.66
CA GLY A 134 7.44 -3.62 18.97
C GLY A 134 8.88 -3.99 19.37
N ARG A 135 9.81 -4.09 18.41
CA ARG A 135 11.25 -4.34 18.67
C ARG A 135 12.07 -3.06 18.82
N GLY A 136 11.41 -1.90 18.88
CA GLY A 136 12.05 -0.58 18.98
C GLY A 136 11.91 0.13 20.33
N GLY A 137 11.46 -0.59 21.37
CA GLY A 137 11.39 -0.11 22.76
C GLY A 137 12.51 -0.69 23.63
#